data_AF-T2T2J5-F1
#
_entry.id   AF-T2T2J5-F1
#
_cell.length_a   1.000
_cell.length_b   1.000
_cell.length_c   1.000
_cell.angle_alpha   90.00
_cell.angle_beta   90.00
_cell.angle_gamma   90.00
#
_symmetry.space_group_name_H-M   'P 1'
#
loop_
_entity.id
_entity.type
_entity.pdbx_description
1 polymer ?
#
loop_
_entity_poly.entity_id
_entity_poly.type
_entity_poly.pdbx_seq_one_letter_code
_entity_poly.pdbx_strand_id
1 'polypeptide(L)' 'MVKERPEEAHNSLKGNFYFFFSSLGEFWRALALLYFLLFYSLFCSLFFIKISK' A
#
# COMPACT_ATOMS: atom_id res chain seq x y z
N MET A 1 43.62 -6.14 0.79
CA MET A 1 42.34 -5.55 1.22
C MET A 1 41.64 -5.06 -0.04
N VAL A 2 40.65 -5.82 -0.54
CA VAL A 2 39.91 -5.46 -1.76
C VAL A 2 39.03 -4.26 -1.41
N LYS A 3 39.28 -3.11 -2.02
CA LYS A 3 38.42 -1.93 -1.85
C LYS A 3 37.11 -2.19 -2.58
N GLU A 4 36.05 -2.50 -1.84
CA GLU A 4 34.69 -2.49 -2.37
C GLU A 4 34.41 -1.09 -2.92
N ARG A 5 34.02 -1.02 -4.19
CA ARG A 5 33.79 0.23 -4.90
C ARG A 5 32.51 0.86 -4.32
N PRO A 6 32.58 2.05 -3.71
CA PRO A 6 31.41 2.69 -3.10
C PRO A 6 30.28 2.99 -4.11
N GLU A 7 30.61 3.05 -5.40
CA GLU A 7 29.69 3.26 -6.52
C GLU A 7 28.60 2.16 -6.59
N GLU A 8 28.96 0.91 -6.28
CA GLU A 8 28.07 -0.26 -6.35
C GLU A 8 27.08 -0.29 -5.16
N ALA A 9 27.54 0.12 -3.98
CA ALA A 9 26.69 0.24 -2.78
C ALA A 9 25.67 1.37 -2.91
N HIS A 10 26.05 2.49 -3.53
CA HIS A 10 25.17 3.65 -3.69
C HIS A 10 24.05 3.38 -4.72
N ASN A 11 24.38 2.67 -5.81
CA ASN A 11 23.39 2.28 -6.82
C ASN A 11 22.40 1.22 -6.31
N SER A 12 22.85 0.28 -5.48
CA SER A 12 21.99 -0.69 -4.78
C SER A 12 20.97 -0.02 -3.87
N LEU A 13 21.41 0.92 -3.03
CA LEU A 13 20.56 1.64 -2.09
C LEU A 13 19.46 2.43 -2.81
N LYS A 14 19.81 3.14 -3.88
CA LYS A 14 18.87 3.97 -4.67
C LYS A 14 17.81 3.12 -5.38
N GLY A 15 18.19 1.95 -5.92
CA GLY A 15 17.26 0.99 -6.51
C GLY A 15 16.27 0.44 -5.48
N ASN A 16 16.75 0.14 -4.27
CA ASN A 16 15.90 -0.35 -3.17
C ASN A 16 14.90 0.71 -2.69
N PHE A 17 15.30 1.99 -2.64
CA PHE A 17 14.36 3.08 -2.33
C PHE A 17 13.26 3.21 -3.38
N TYR A 18 13.61 3.17 -4.67
CA TYR A 18 12.62 3.25 -5.74
C TYR A 18 11.61 2.08 -5.68
N PHE A 19 12.12 0.86 -5.45
CA PHE A 19 11.28 -0.31 -5.26
C PHE A 19 10.38 -0.19 -4.02
N PHE A 20 10.91 0.30 -2.91
CA PHE A 20 10.15 0.49 -1.67
C PHE A 20 9.01 1.50 -1.83
N PHE A 21 9.27 2.65 -2.45
CA PHE A 21 8.22 3.65 -2.71
C PHE A 21 7.16 3.15 -3.68
N SER A 22 7.56 2.40 -4.71
CA SER A 22 6.63 1.78 -5.64
C SER A 22 5.73 0.76 -4.92
N SER A 23 6.30 -0.09 -4.06
CA SER A 23 5.53 -1.04 -3.26
C SER A 23 4.59 -0.37 -2.25
N LEU A 24 5.00 0.75 -1.66
CA LEU A 24 4.14 1.51 -0.74
C LEU A 24 2.90 2.06 -1.45
N GLY A 25 3.04 2.61 -2.66
CA GLY A 25 1.91 3.14 -3.43
C GLY A 25 0.82 2.10 -3.69
N GLU A 26 1.23 0.89 -4.09
CA GLU A 26 0.32 -0.24 -4.30
C GLU A 26 -0.37 -0.67 -2.99
N PHE A 27 0.36 -0.69 -1.88
CA PHE A 27 -0.18 -1.01 -0.57
C PHE A 27 -1.24 0.00 -0.10
N TRP A 28 -0.99 1.30 -0.29
CA TRP A 28 -1.96 2.34 0.03
C TRP A 28 -3.21 2.25 -0.84
N ARG A 29 -3.08 1.91 -2.13
CA ARG A 29 -4.22 1.69 -3.01
C ARG A 29 -5.06 0.50 -2.54
N ALA A 30 -4.43 -0.62 -2.19
CA ALA A 30 -5.12 -1.79 -1.67
C ALA A 30 -5.86 -1.50 -0.36
N LEU A 31 -5.22 -0.76 0.56
CA LEU A 31 -5.86 -0.30 1.80
C LEU A 31 -7.07 0.58 1.52
N ALA A 32 -6.93 1.57 0.63
CA ALA A 32 -8.04 2.47 0.28
C ALA A 32 -9.25 1.70 -0.27
N LEU A 33 -9.01 0.71 -1.14
CA LEU A 33 -10.06 -0.15 -1.68
C LEU A 33 -10.73 -0.99 -0.60
N LEU A 34 -9.95 -1.54 0.34
CA LEU A 34 -10.48 -2.32 1.45
C LEU A 34 -11.34 -1.45 2.38
N TYR A 35 -10.89 -0.25 2.73
CA TYR A 35 -11.68 0.70 3.51
C TYR A 35 -12.97 1.12 2.80
N PHE A 36 -12.90 1.37 1.49
CA PHE A 36 -14.08 1.71 0.68
C PHE A 36 -15.12 0.58 0.68
N LEU A 37 -14.67 -0.67 0.47
CA LEU A 37 -15.55 -1.83 0.48
C LEU A 37 -16.21 -2.04 1.85
N LEU A 38 -15.43 -1.89 2.94
CA LEU A 38 -15.94 -2.03 4.29
C LEU A 38 -16.97 -0.95 4.63
N PHE A 39 -16.70 0.30 4.23
CA PHE A 39 -17.62 1.42 4.39
C PHE A 39 -18.93 1.17 3.63
N TYR A 40 -18.85 0.74 2.37
CA TYR A 40 -20.02 0.42 1.57
C TYR A 40 -20.85 -0.72 2.19
N SER A 41 -20.20 -1.79 2.65
CA SER A 41 -20.88 -2.91 3.30
C SER A 41 -21.61 -2.48 4.58
N LEU A 42 -20.99 -1.62 5.40
CA LEU A 42 -21.62 -1.09 6.62
C LEU A 42 -22.81 -0.18 6.28
N PHE A 43 -22.67 0.68 5.27
CA PHE A 43 -23.74 1.55 4.82
C PHE A 43 -24.94 0.77 4.29
N CYS A 44 -24.70 -0.25 3.45
CA CYS A 44 -25.74 -1.16 2.97
C CYS A 44 -26.43 -1.88 4.14
N SER A 45 -25.66 -2.45 5.07
CA SER A 45 -26.20 -3.14 6.25
C SER A 45 -27.12 -2.21 7.07
N LEU A 46 -26.69 -0.97 7.33
CA LEU A 46 -27.50 0.01 8.05
C LEU A 46 -28.79 0.36 7.29
N PHE A 47 -28.72 0.49 5.96
CA PHE A 47 -29.88 0.79 5.11
C PHE A 47 -30.88 -0.37 5.09
N PHE A 48 -30.41 -1.61 4.98
CA PHE A 48 -31.26 -2.80 5.05
C PHE A 48 -31.89 -2.99 6.43
N ILE A 49 -31.15 -2.76 7.51
CA ILE A 49 -31.70 -2.78 8.88
C ILE A 49 -32.81 -1.74 9.04
N LYS A 50 -32.68 -0.57 8.41
CA LYS A 50 -33.69 0.49 8.47
C LYS A 50 -34.95 0.20 7.64
N ILE A 51 -34.84 -0.57 6.56
CA ILE A 51 -36.00 -1.01 5.75
C ILE A 51 -36.68 -2.23 6.35
N SER A 52 -35.92 -3.08 7.04
CA SER A 52 -36.42 -4.32 7.64
C SER A 52 -37.12 -4.12 8.99
N LYS A 53 -37.17 -2.89 9.51
CA LYS A 53 -37.87 -2.49 10.75
C LYS A 53 -39.07 -1.62 10.40
#